data_AF-K1QML8-F1
#
_entry.id   AF-K1QML8-F1
#
_cell.length_a   1.000
_cell.length_b   1.000
_cell.length_c   1.000
_cell.angle_alpha   90.00
_cell.angle_beta   90.00
_cell.angle_gamma   90.00
#
_symmetry.space_group_name_H-M   'P 1'
#
loop_
_entity.id
_entity.type
_entity.pdbx_description
1 polymer ?
#
loop_
_entity_poly.entity_id
_entity_poly.type
_entity_poly.pdbx_seq_one_letter_code
_entity_poly.pdbx_strand_id
1 'polypeptide(L)'
;MPWRRGSEKSHTYCMKMCSSTTPHTQLAFQLMSPSVYHGMCHIIGTPEDFNYRRDMVDISEFLNNQRCTSNRCKKMESGSHTEGFRFHESDIDEMYIVPRHRVIWDMSQFGLYNTNRHNTILCNSSESPPGFT
;
A
#
# COMPACT_ATOMS: atom_id res chain seq x y z
N MET A 1 -1.18 17.28 5.80
CA MET A 1 -2.43 16.51 5.76
C MET A 1 -2.14 15.13 6.30
N PRO A 2 -2.92 14.58 7.24
CA PRO A 2 -2.79 13.18 7.62
C PRO A 2 -3.44 12.35 6.51
N TRP A 3 -2.65 11.54 5.82
CA TRP A 3 -3.17 10.46 5.00
C TRP A 3 -3.81 9.45 5.96
N ARG A 4 -5.11 9.59 6.24
CA ARG A 4 -5.88 8.42 6.70
C ARG A 4 -5.99 7.54 5.46
N ARG A 5 -5.57 6.27 5.54
CA ARG A 5 -6.16 5.23 4.70
C ARG A 5 -7.67 5.34 4.93
N GLY A 6 -8.38 5.88 3.94
CA GLY A 6 -9.84 5.85 3.96
C GLY A 6 -10.24 4.40 4.05
N SER A 7 -11.32 4.10 4.78
CA SER A 7 -11.97 2.79 4.70
C SER A 7 -12.32 2.57 3.23
N GLU A 8 -11.50 1.80 2.53
CA GLU A 8 -11.66 1.55 1.12
C GLU A 8 -12.96 0.79 0.96
N LYS A 9 -13.97 1.46 0.41
CA LYS A 9 -15.15 0.77 -0.11
C LYS A 9 -14.59 -0.25 -1.09
N SER A 10 -14.87 -1.52 -0.85
CA SER A 10 -14.53 -2.63 -1.75
C SER A 10 -14.99 -2.26 -3.16
N HIS A 11 -14.07 -1.73 -3.96
CA HIS A 11 -14.28 -1.59 -5.39
C HIS A 11 -14.02 -2.98 -5.94
N THR A 12 -15.10 -3.75 -6.05
CA THR A 12 -15.12 -4.96 -6.84
C THR A 12 -14.75 -4.56 -8.26
N TYR A 13 -13.48 -4.74 -8.64
CA TYR A 13 -13.08 -4.67 -10.04
C TYR A 13 -13.80 -5.81 -10.76
N CYS A 14 -14.93 -5.49 -11.37
CA CYS A 14 -15.61 -6.39 -12.28
C CYS A 14 -14.79 -6.38 -13.57
N MET A 15 -13.81 -7.28 -13.66
CA MET A 15 -13.18 -7.60 -14.95
C MET A 15 -14.30 -8.02 -15.90
N LYS A 16 -14.64 -7.17 -16.86
CA LYS A 16 -15.47 -7.54 -18.01
C LYS A 16 -14.65 -8.51 -18.85
N MET A 17 -14.73 -9.79 -18.50
CA MET A 17 -14.14 -10.87 -19.30
C MET A 17 -14.91 -10.91 -20.63
N CYS A 18 -14.18 -10.78 -21.74
CA CYS A 18 -14.76 -10.90 -23.07
C CYS A 18 -15.28 -12.34 -23.25
N SER A 19 -16.60 -12.50 -23.26
CA SER A 19 -17.29 -13.79 -23.21
C SER A 19 -17.21 -14.54 -24.55
N SER A 20 -16.06 -15.13 -24.84
CA SER A 20 -15.95 -16.20 -25.84
C SER A 20 -15.08 -17.32 -25.29
N THR A 21 -15.41 -17.82 -24.10
CA THR A 21 -14.73 -18.97 -23.48
C THR A 21 -15.52 -20.24 -23.79
N THR A 22 -14.85 -21.24 -24.35
CA THR A 22 -15.44 -22.57 -24.59
C THR A 22 -15.87 -23.24 -23.26
N PRO A 23 -16.82 -24.17 -23.29
CA PRO A 23 -17.28 -24.87 -22.07
C PRO A 23 -16.14 -25.56 -21.30
N HIS A 24 -15.15 -26.09 -22.02
CA HIS A 24 -13.98 -26.73 -21.44
C HIS A 24 -13.10 -25.74 -20.66
N THR A 25 -12.89 -24.54 -21.20
CA THR A 25 -12.13 -23.49 -20.51
C THR A 25 -12.87 -22.97 -19.27
N GLN A 26 -14.20 -22.86 -19.32
CA GLN A 26 -14.99 -22.41 -18.17
C GLN A 26 -14.93 -23.40 -16.99
N LEU A 27 -15.03 -24.70 -17.28
CA LEU A 27 -14.88 -25.76 -16.27
C LEU A 27 -13.45 -25.81 -15.70
N ALA A 28 -12.43 -25.63 -16.55
CA ALA A 28 -11.05 -25.53 -16.09
C ALA A 28 -10.84 -24.35 -15.12
N PHE A 29 -11.43 -23.17 -15.40
CA PHE A 29 -11.37 -22.03 -14.48
C PHE A 29 -12.12 -22.29 -13.15
N GLN A 30 -13.27 -22.95 -13.19
CA GLN A 30 -14.03 -23.32 -11.99
C GLN A 30 -13.28 -24.30 -11.07
N LEU A 31 -12.40 -25.14 -11.62
CA LEU A 31 -11.59 -26.10 -10.86
C LEU A 31 -10.22 -25.54 -10.43
N MET A 32 -9.67 -24.60 -11.21
CA MET A 32 -8.40 -23.95 -10.89
C MET A 32 -8.54 -22.91 -9.78
N SER A 33 -9.66 -22.18 -9.70
CA SER A 33 -9.80 -21.14 -8.68
C SER A 33 -9.77 -21.66 -7.23
N PRO A 34 -10.41 -22.80 -6.87
CA PRO A 34 -10.32 -23.32 -5.51
C PRO A 34 -8.94 -23.90 -5.21
N SER A 35 -8.33 -24.62 -6.16
CA SER A 35 -7.00 -25.20 -5.97
C SER A 35 -5.92 -24.13 -5.81
N VAL A 36 -5.98 -23.04 -6.58
CA VAL A 36 -5.11 -21.86 -6.42
C VAL A 36 -5.33 -21.20 -5.06
N TYR A 37 -6.59 -21.00 -4.65
CA TYR A 37 -6.91 -20.43 -3.34
C TYR A 37 -6.35 -21.28 -2.18
N HIS A 38 -6.54 -22.60 -2.24
CA HIS A 38 -6.01 -23.53 -1.24
C HIS A 38 -4.47 -23.54 -1.22
N GLY A 39 -3.84 -23.55 -2.40
CA GLY A 39 -2.39 -23.45 -2.53
C GLY A 39 -1.84 -22.16 -1.92
N MET A 40 -2.48 -21.03 -2.20
CA MET A 40 -2.16 -19.74 -1.57
C MET A 40 -2.32 -19.83 -0.05
N CYS A 41 -3.46 -20.30 0.45
CA CYS A 41 -3.65 -20.43 1.90
C CYS A 41 -2.57 -21.28 2.58
N HIS A 42 -2.08 -22.32 1.89
CA HIS A 42 -1.00 -23.16 2.39
C HIS A 42 0.36 -22.44 2.44
N ILE A 43 0.66 -21.56 1.48
CA ILE A 43 1.94 -20.85 1.39
C ILE A 43 1.96 -19.62 2.32
N ILE A 44 0.89 -18.82 2.30
CA ILE A 44 0.87 -17.48 2.92
C ILE A 44 -0.11 -17.33 4.09
N GLY A 45 -0.97 -18.32 4.34
CA GLY A 45 -1.92 -18.33 5.47
C GLY A 45 -3.37 -18.11 5.06
N THR A 46 -4.28 -18.30 6.01
CA THR A 46 -5.73 -18.19 5.78
C THR A 46 -6.19 -16.73 5.74
N PRO A 47 -7.41 -16.42 5.25
CA PRO A 47 -7.94 -15.06 5.31
C PRO A 47 -7.92 -14.43 6.72
N GLU A 48 -8.08 -15.25 7.77
CA GLU A 48 -7.96 -14.80 9.16
C GLU A 48 -6.54 -14.35 9.50
N ASP A 49 -5.51 -15.09 9.06
CA ASP A 49 -4.10 -14.70 9.21
C ASP A 49 -3.83 -13.35 8.53
N PHE A 50 -4.40 -13.15 7.33
CA PHE A 50 -4.27 -11.90 6.57
C PHE A 50 -4.88 -10.73 7.33
N ASN A 51 -6.11 -10.87 7.80
CA ASN A 51 -6.78 -9.83 8.58
C ASN A 51 -5.97 -9.48 9.83
N TYR A 52 -5.52 -10.50 10.57
CA TYR A 52 -4.71 -10.30 11.76
C TYR A 52 -3.40 -9.55 11.45
N ARG A 53 -2.69 -9.92 10.38
CA ARG A 53 -1.43 -9.26 10.01
C ARG A 53 -1.65 -7.81 9.57
N ARG A 54 -2.72 -7.53 8.82
CA ARG A 54 -3.08 -6.15 8.43
C ARG A 54 -3.38 -5.30 9.65
N ASP A 55 -4.21 -5.81 10.56
CA ASP A 55 -4.52 -5.13 11.82
C ASP A 55 -3.26 -4.85 12.64
N MET A 56 -2.34 -5.83 12.71
CA MET A 56 -1.07 -5.67 13.41
C MET A 56 -0.19 -4.57 12.82
N VAL A 57 -0.08 -4.47 11.49
CA VAL A 57 0.67 -3.40 10.82
C VAL A 57 0.03 -2.05 11.09
N ASP A 58 -1.29 -1.93 10.93
CA ASP A 58 -2.01 -0.67 11.16
C ASP A 58 -1.90 -0.20 12.62
N ILE A 59 -2.03 -1.11 13.59
CA ILE A 59 -1.88 -0.82 15.01
C ILE A 59 -0.43 -0.41 15.31
N SER A 60 0.56 -1.14 14.79
CA SER A 60 1.98 -0.84 14.98
C SER A 60 2.31 0.54 14.42
N GLU A 61 1.89 0.84 13.20
CA GLU A 61 2.08 2.13 12.55
C GLU A 61 1.46 3.26 13.39
N PHE A 62 0.21 3.07 13.83
CA PHE A 62 -0.50 4.05 14.66
C PHE A 62 0.22 4.34 15.98
N LEU A 63 0.60 3.30 16.72
CA LEU A 63 1.29 3.44 18.01
C LEU A 63 2.69 4.07 17.84
N ASN A 64 3.44 3.66 16.82
CA ASN A 64 4.75 4.24 16.53
C ASN A 64 4.63 5.72 16.17
N ASN A 65 3.64 6.08 15.36
CA ASN A 65 3.42 7.45 14.93
C ASN A 65 2.84 8.36 16.04
N GLN A 66 2.14 7.80 17.03
CA GLN A 66 1.78 8.55 18.25
C GLN A 66 3.00 8.87 19.13
N ARG A 67 3.96 7.95 19.22
CA ARG A 67 5.20 8.15 19.97
C ARG A 67 6.16 9.13 19.30
N CYS A 68 6.00 9.37 18.00
CA CYS A 68 6.85 10.29 17.25
C CYS A 68 6.53 11.76 17.59
N THR A 69 7.40 12.39 18.38
CA THR A 69 7.38 13.85 18.63
C THR A 69 7.58 14.65 17.34
N SER A 70 7.27 15.96 17.35
CA SER A 70 7.38 16.86 16.19
C SER A 70 8.76 16.95 15.51
N ASN A 71 9.82 16.46 16.16
CA ASN A 71 11.17 16.40 15.60
C ASN A 71 11.61 15.00 15.13
N ARG A 72 10.79 13.95 15.33
CA ARG A 72 11.08 12.58 14.88
C ARG A 72 10.32 12.26 13.59
N CYS A 73 10.89 11.40 12.75
CA CYS A 73 10.22 10.92 11.55
C CYS A 73 9.07 9.98 11.92
N LYS A 74 7.97 10.09 11.19
CA LYS A 74 6.90 9.10 11.21
C LYS A 74 7.24 7.99 10.21
N LYS A 75 6.92 6.75 10.54
CA LYS A 75 7.11 5.61 9.65
C LYS A 75 5.73 5.18 9.13
N MET A 76 5.68 4.78 7.87
CA MET A 76 4.54 4.13 7.23
C MET A 76 5.08 2.90 6.50
N GLU A 77 4.42 1.77 6.66
CA GLU A 77 4.72 0.56 5.88
C GLU A 77 3.80 0.51 4.65
N SER A 78 4.31 -0.05 3.56
CA SER A 78 3.56 -0.28 2.33
C SER A 78 3.82 -1.69 1.79
N GLY A 79 3.38 -1.94 0.56
CA GLY A 79 3.63 -3.18 -0.16
C GLY A 79 2.98 -4.42 0.46
N SER A 80 3.54 -5.57 0.08
CA SER A 80 3.00 -6.90 0.37
C SER A 80 2.79 -7.14 1.87
N HIS A 81 3.73 -6.68 2.70
CA HIS A 81 3.69 -6.85 4.14
C HIS A 81 2.51 -6.12 4.80
N THR A 82 2.15 -4.96 4.28
CA THR A 82 1.00 -4.16 4.74
C THR A 82 -0.33 -4.75 4.29
N GLU A 83 -0.33 -5.41 3.13
CA GLU A 83 -1.48 -6.16 2.59
C GLU A 83 -1.67 -7.53 3.29
N GLY A 84 -0.75 -7.94 4.19
CA GLY A 84 -0.81 -9.18 4.96
C GLY A 84 -0.07 -10.37 4.31
N PHE A 85 0.45 -10.18 3.10
CA PHE A 85 1.31 -11.13 2.41
C PHE A 85 2.69 -11.15 3.07
N ARG A 86 3.09 -12.30 3.62
CA ARG A 86 4.40 -12.48 4.27
C ARG A 86 5.18 -13.56 3.56
N PHE A 87 5.69 -13.22 2.39
CA PHE A 87 6.59 -14.10 1.67
C PHE A 87 7.97 -14.03 2.32
N HIS A 88 8.67 -15.15 2.38
CA HIS A 88 10.00 -15.18 3.00
C HIS A 88 11.01 -14.31 2.23
N GLU A 89 10.86 -14.25 0.91
CA GLU A 89 11.77 -13.55 0.00
C GLU A 89 11.30 -12.13 -0.33
N SER A 90 10.15 -11.68 0.17
CA SER A 90 9.72 -10.29 -0.06
C SER A 90 10.56 -9.33 0.77
N ASP A 91 10.92 -8.22 0.14
CA ASP A 91 11.44 -7.05 0.84
C ASP A 91 10.34 -6.36 1.67
N ILE A 92 10.75 -5.30 2.37
CA ILE A 92 9.88 -4.50 3.21
C ILE A 92 9.91 -3.07 2.69
N ASP A 93 8.75 -2.59 2.25
CA ASP A 93 8.56 -1.22 1.79
C ASP A 93 8.26 -0.30 2.98
N GLU A 94 9.19 0.61 3.29
CA GLU A 94 9.05 1.58 4.37
C GLU A 94 9.17 3.01 3.86
N MET A 95 8.26 3.87 4.31
CA MET A 95 8.27 5.30 4.03
C MET A 95 8.45 6.10 5.31
N TYR A 96 9.43 7.00 5.30
CA TYR A 96 9.73 7.89 6.42
C TYR A 96 9.26 9.32 6.12
N ILE A 97 8.30 9.80 6.89
CA ILE A 97 7.78 11.17 6.80
C ILE A 97 8.48 12.03 7.84
N VAL A 98 9.36 12.93 7.38
CA VAL A 98 10.07 13.86 8.25
C VAL A 98 9.28 15.17 8.36
N PRO A 99 8.86 15.62 9.57
CA PRO A 99 7.89 16.73 9.71
C PRO A 99 8.26 18.06 9.05
N ARG A 100 9.55 18.37 8.96
CA ARG A 100 10.08 19.62 8.37
C ARG A 100 10.51 19.48 6.91
N HIS A 101 10.34 18.30 6.30
CA HIS A 101 10.64 18.10 4.89
C HIS A 101 9.33 18.09 4.10
N ARG A 102 9.29 18.84 3.00
CA ARG A 102 8.13 18.96 2.12
C ARG A 102 8.54 18.58 0.71
N VAL A 103 7.91 17.56 0.17
CA VAL A 103 8.05 17.21 -1.25
C VAL A 103 7.14 18.13 -2.05
N ILE A 104 7.70 18.78 -3.08
CA ILE A 104 6.97 19.59 -4.06
C ILE A 104 7.08 18.93 -5.43
N TRP A 105 6.01 19.05 -6.22
CA TRP A 105 5.90 18.43 -7.56
C TRP A 105 6.08 19.45 -8.67
N ASP A 106 5.84 20.72 -8.37
CA ASP A 106 5.98 21.83 -9.28
C ASP A 106 6.63 23.02 -8.57
N MET A 107 7.40 23.82 -9.32
CA MET A 107 8.12 24.97 -8.77
C MET A 107 7.19 26.07 -8.27
N SER A 108 5.94 26.15 -8.77
CA SER A 108 4.95 27.09 -8.21
C SER A 108 4.61 26.80 -6.75
N GLN A 109 4.80 25.55 -6.29
CA GLN A 109 4.54 25.17 -4.89
C GLN A 109 5.61 25.67 -3.92
N PHE A 110 6.75 26.17 -4.41
CA PHE A 110 7.85 26.64 -3.56
C PHE A 110 7.40 27.76 -2.61
N GLY A 111 6.52 28.66 -3.06
CA GLY A 111 6.00 29.76 -2.25
C GLY A 111 5.03 29.35 -1.14
N LEU A 112 4.54 28.11 -1.12
CA LEU A 112 3.59 27.62 -0.12
C LEU A 112 4.24 27.31 1.24
N TYR A 113 5.58 27.20 1.28
CA TYR A 113 6.31 26.77 2.47
C TYR A 113 7.34 27.81 2.90
N ASN A 114 7.38 28.08 4.21
CA ASN A 114 8.40 28.94 4.80
C ASN A 114 9.75 28.20 4.85
N THR A 115 10.73 28.68 4.08
CA THR A 115 12.08 28.10 3.96
C THR A 115 12.91 28.16 5.25
N ASN A 116 12.59 29.06 6.19
CA ASN A 116 13.23 29.10 7.50
C ASN A 116 12.73 27.98 8.44
N ARG A 117 11.61 27.32 8.10
CA ARG A 117 10.98 26.27 8.92
C ARG A 117 10.94 24.91 8.23
N HIS A 118 11.03 24.88 6.91
CA HIS A 118 10.89 23.67 6.11
C HIS A 118 11.97 23.58 5.05
N ASN A 119 12.47 22.36 4.86
CA ASN A 119 13.28 21.99 3.72
C ASN A 119 12.36 21.49 2.60
N THR A 120 12.48 22.06 1.41
CA THR A 120 11.73 21.62 0.23
C THR A 120 12.56 20.65 -0.60
N ILE A 121 11.94 19.55 -1.05
CA ILE A 121 12.52 18.54 -1.93
C ILE A 121 11.72 18.58 -3.23
N LEU A 122 12.36 18.95 -4.33
CA LEU A 122 11.72 18.91 -5.65
C LEU A 122 11.69 17.46 -6.15
N CYS A 123 10.49 16.92 -6.35
CA CYS A 123 10.30 15.59 -6.91
C CYS A 123 10.39 15.64 -8.44
N ASN A 124 11.21 14.77 -9.01
CA ASN A 124 11.23 14.55 -10.46
C ASN A 124 10.24 13.43 -10.81
N SER A 125 8.96 13.76 -11.00
CA SER A 125 7.91 12.79 -11.34
C SER A 125 7.71 12.61 -12.84
N SER A 126 8.71 12.92 -13.66
CA SER A 126 8.61 12.82 -15.13
C SER A 126 8.41 11.38 -15.61
N GLU A 127 8.97 10.41 -14.89
CA GLU A 127 8.93 8.99 -15.26
C GLU A 127 7.85 8.20 -14.52
N SER A 128 7.33 8.73 -13.42
CA SER A 128 6.27 8.09 -12.63
C SER A 128 5.46 9.14 -11.88
N PRO A 129 4.15 9.29 -12.18
CA PRO A 129 3.29 10.22 -11.45
C PRO A 129 3.10 9.77 -9.99
N PRO A 130 2.80 10.70 -9.07
CA PRO A 130 2.51 10.37 -7.68
C PRO A 130 1.37 9.36 -7.55
N GLY A 131 1.62 8.24 -6.85
CA GLY A 131 0.64 7.20 -6.56
C GLY A 131 1.32 5.85 -6.37
N PHE A 132 0.55 4.85 -5.91
CA PHE A 132 0.96 3.45 -6.01
C PHE A 132 0.66 3.00 -7.45
N THR A 133 1.70 2.78 -8.24
CA THR A 133 1.61 2.15 -9.57
C THR A 133 1.79 0.65 -9.48
#